data_AF-A0A183SRY4-F1
#
_entry.id   AF-A0A183SRY4-F1
#
_cell.length_a   1.000
_cell.length_b   1.000
_cell.length_c   1.000
_cell.angle_alpha   90.00
_cell.angle_beta   90.00
_cell.angle_gamma   90.00
#
_symmetry.space_group_name_H-M   'P 1'
#
loop_
_entity.id
_entity.type
_entity.pdbx_description
1 polymer ?
#
loop_
_entity_poly.entity_id
_entity_poly.type
_entity_poly.pdbx_seq_one_letter_code
_entity_poly.pdbx_strand_id
1 'polypeptide(L)'
;MDYYLNGIPLQEVDAQKDLGMWISSSLKPSLHCSKVAKSAMSVLYLVKRAFSAVDEDCFAKVFRTFVRPQLEFAIQAWRPWTAKDLNILEKVQRRATKLVTGQGSLPYETRLANLDLFPLSYRQLRGDLIQTFRMMCGQGCCLTPGDFFQLAKTTNLRGHPLKLRVTGARLDTLKFLFSKRAVDALNALPLDV
;
A
#
# COMPACT_ATOMS: atom_id res chain seq x y z
N MET A 1 14.32 -27.56 -10.90
CA MET A 1 13.62 -27.56 -12.19
C MET A 1 14.07 -26.32 -12.90
N ASP A 2 14.65 -26.48 -14.08
CA ASP A 2 15.16 -25.35 -14.85
C ASP A 2 14.02 -24.76 -15.68
N TYR A 3 13.74 -23.48 -15.48
CA TYR A 3 12.74 -22.75 -16.25
C TYR A 3 13.40 -22.16 -17.48
N TYR A 4 12.72 -22.23 -18.63
CA TYR A 4 13.22 -21.68 -19.88
C TYR A 4 12.28 -20.60 -20.39
N LEU A 5 12.84 -19.49 -20.86
CA LEU A 5 12.09 -18.43 -21.56
C LEU A 5 12.64 -18.32 -22.98
N ASN A 6 11.81 -18.61 -23.98
CA ASN A 6 12.21 -18.65 -25.39
C ASN A 6 13.44 -19.55 -25.66
N GLY A 7 13.53 -20.68 -24.96
CA GLY A 7 14.66 -21.62 -25.06
C GLY A 7 15.92 -21.22 -24.28
N ILE A 8 15.92 -20.09 -23.57
CA ILE A 8 17.02 -19.64 -22.73
C ILE A 8 16.74 -20.05 -21.28
N PRO A 9 17.65 -20.78 -20.59
CA PRO A 9 17.48 -21.13 -19.19
C PRO A 9 17.50 -19.86 -18.34
N LEU A 10 16.51 -19.73 -17.46
CA LEU A 10 16.40 -18.64 -16.51
C LEU A 10 17.33 -18.90 -15.33
N GLN A 11 18.15 -17.91 -15.00
CA GLN A 11 19.00 -17.95 -13.82
C GLN A 11 18.14 -17.83 -12.55
N GLU A 12 18.38 -18.69 -11.58
CA GLU A 12 17.80 -18.56 -10.25
C GLU A 12 18.41 -17.35 -9.53
N VAL A 13 17.55 -16.48 -9.00
CA VAL A 13 17.94 -15.26 -8.29
C VAL A 13 17.14 -15.12 -7.00
N ASP A 14 17.77 -14.57 -5.97
CA ASP A 14 17.11 -14.32 -4.69
C ASP A 14 16.10 -13.16 -4.73
N ALA A 15 16.27 -12.24 -5.69
CA ALA A 15 15.37 -11.12 -5.88
C ALA A 15 15.30 -10.69 -7.35
N GLN A 16 14.09 -10.43 -7.82
CA GLN A 16 13.82 -9.94 -9.16
C GLN A 16 12.95 -8.69 -9.10
N LYS A 17 13.25 -7.70 -9.97
CA LYS A 17 12.37 -6.56 -10.16
C LYS A 17 11.43 -6.84 -11.33
N ASP A 18 10.13 -6.70 -11.09
CA ASP A 18 9.10 -6.83 -12.12
C ASP A 18 8.00 -5.79 -11.94
N LEU A 19 7.56 -5.17 -13.04
CA LEU A 19 6.56 -4.09 -13.09
C LEU A 19 6.74 -3.00 -12.01
N GLY A 20 7.99 -2.69 -11.64
CA GLY A 20 8.31 -1.69 -10.62
C GLY A 20 8.44 -2.23 -9.19
N MET A 21 8.09 -3.48 -8.94
CA MET A 21 8.16 -4.13 -7.63
C MET A 21 9.35 -5.06 -7.49
N TRP A 22 9.87 -5.19 -6.26
CA TRP A 22 10.93 -6.15 -5.95
C TRP A 22 10.32 -7.36 -5.27
N ILE A 23 10.46 -8.52 -5.88
CA ILE A 23 10.00 -9.81 -5.35
C ILE A 23 11.23 -10.56 -4.88
N SER A 24 11.22 -11.06 -3.65
CA SER A 24 12.31 -11.88 -3.09
C SER A 24 11.86 -13.33 -2.93
N SER A 25 12.80 -14.26 -2.87
CA SER A 25 12.55 -15.69 -2.60
C SER A 25 11.77 -15.93 -1.31
N SER A 26 11.95 -15.06 -0.30
CA SER A 26 11.20 -15.11 0.96
C SER A 26 9.73 -14.65 0.87
N LEU A 27 9.34 -14.04 -0.26
CA LEU A 27 8.05 -13.35 -0.49
C LEU A 27 7.74 -12.24 0.52
N LYS A 28 8.71 -11.83 1.35
CA LYS A 28 8.57 -10.69 2.24
C LYS A 28 8.73 -9.39 1.46
N PRO A 29 7.89 -8.37 1.72
CA PRO A 29 7.96 -7.09 1.02
C PRO A 29 9.09 -6.19 1.52
N SER A 30 9.89 -6.61 2.51
CA SER A 30 10.88 -5.79 3.20
C SER A 30 11.94 -5.20 2.25
N LEU A 31 12.39 -5.98 1.26
CA LEU A 31 13.32 -5.49 0.23
C LEU A 31 12.67 -4.35 -0.57
N HIS A 32 11.44 -4.57 -1.05
CA HIS A 32 10.71 -3.57 -1.81
C HIS A 32 10.43 -2.31 -0.98
N CYS A 33 9.97 -2.46 0.26
CA CYS A 33 9.73 -1.34 1.19
C CYS A 33 10.98 -0.48 1.38
N SER A 34 12.14 -1.12 1.56
CA SER A 34 13.42 -0.42 1.71
C SER A 34 13.81 0.34 0.45
N LYS A 35 13.62 -0.26 -0.73
CA LYS A 35 13.92 0.38 -2.03
C LYS A 35 12.98 1.56 -2.32
N VAL A 36 11.68 1.38 -2.07
CA VAL A 36 10.66 2.44 -2.20
C VAL A 36 10.95 3.59 -1.26
N ALA A 37 11.20 3.32 0.03
CA ALA A 37 11.50 4.37 0.99
C ALA A 37 12.78 5.15 0.63
N LYS A 38 13.83 4.45 0.16
CA LYS A 38 15.06 5.10 -0.30
C LYS A 38 14.80 6.01 -1.51
N SER A 39 14.04 5.54 -2.49
CA SER A 39 13.65 6.32 -3.66
C SER A 39 12.86 7.58 -3.26
N ALA A 40 11.83 7.41 -2.43
CA ALA A 40 10.97 8.50 -2.00
C ALA A 40 11.72 9.52 -1.14
N MET A 41 12.64 9.07 -0.29
CA MET A 41 13.52 9.95 0.48
C MET A 41 14.46 10.76 -0.41
N SER A 42 14.97 10.15 -1.50
CA SER A 42 15.80 10.86 -2.49
C SER A 42 15.02 12.00 -3.15
N VAL A 43 13.78 11.73 -3.56
CA VAL A 43 12.86 12.75 -4.09
C VAL A 43 12.64 13.87 -3.07
N LEU A 44 12.37 13.54 -1.81
CA LEU A 44 12.22 14.56 -0.76
C LEU A 44 13.47 15.42 -0.56
N TYR A 45 14.66 14.84 -0.70
CA TYR A 45 15.91 15.59 -0.62
C TYR A 45 16.08 16.55 -1.79
N LEU A 46 15.70 16.14 -3.00
CA LEU A 46 15.69 17.02 -4.18
C LEU A 46 14.70 18.17 -4.01
N VAL A 47 13.48 17.90 -3.52
CA VAL A 47 12.49 18.93 -3.20
C VAL A 47 13.06 19.92 -2.20
N LYS A 48 13.64 19.44 -1.09
CA LYS A 48 14.25 20.31 -0.08
C LYS A 48 15.36 21.20 -0.66
N ARG A 49 16.10 20.73 -1.67
CA ARG A 49 17.16 21.51 -2.32
C ARG A 49 16.63 22.51 -3.35
N ALA A 50 15.55 22.16 -4.03
CA ALA A 50 14.97 22.99 -5.09
C ALA A 50 14.17 24.18 -4.55
N PHE A 51 13.59 24.05 -3.36
CA PHE A 51 12.72 25.07 -2.76
C PHE A 51 13.33 25.61 -1.47
N SER A 52 13.52 26.93 -1.38
CA SER A 52 14.01 27.60 -0.17
C SER A 52 13.02 27.53 1.00
N ALA A 53 11.72 27.55 0.68
CA ALA A 53 10.63 27.34 1.61
C ALA A 53 9.53 26.54 0.92
N VAL A 54 8.82 25.69 1.67
CA VAL A 54 7.70 24.90 1.19
C VAL A 54 6.49 25.26 2.03
N ASP A 55 5.51 25.93 1.43
CA ASP A 55 4.20 26.15 2.04
C ASP A 55 3.29 24.92 1.89
N GLU A 56 2.09 24.98 2.45
CA GLU A 56 1.14 23.86 2.48
C GLU A 56 0.65 23.48 1.07
N ASP A 57 0.39 24.46 0.21
CA ASP A 57 -0.07 24.24 -1.17
C ASP A 57 1.00 23.62 -2.05
N CYS A 58 2.23 24.14 -1.99
CA CYS A 58 3.39 23.58 -2.68
C CYS A 58 3.66 22.16 -2.19
N PHE A 59 3.62 21.95 -0.87
CA PHE A 59 3.76 20.62 -0.28
C PHE A 59 2.70 19.65 -0.82
N ALA A 60 1.42 20.05 -0.81
CA ALA A 60 0.34 19.20 -1.29
C ALA A 60 0.56 18.76 -2.74
N LYS A 61 0.95 19.69 -3.63
CA LYS A 61 1.24 19.40 -5.04
C LYS A 61 2.45 18.47 -5.18
N VAL A 62 3.57 18.82 -4.55
CA VAL A 62 4.83 18.05 -4.67
C VAL A 62 4.70 16.66 -4.05
N PHE A 63 4.11 16.56 -2.87
CA PHE A 63 3.93 15.29 -2.18
C PHE A 63 2.99 14.36 -2.95
N ARG A 64 1.85 14.87 -3.44
CA ARG A 64 0.88 14.08 -4.21
C ARG A 64 1.46 13.63 -5.56
N THR A 65 2.28 14.45 -6.21
CA THR A 65 2.83 14.13 -7.54
C THR A 65 4.04 13.20 -7.50
N PHE A 66 5.00 13.42 -6.58
CA PHE A 66 6.30 12.72 -6.67
C PHE A 66 6.53 11.68 -5.57
N VAL A 67 5.95 11.86 -4.38
CA VAL A 67 6.26 11.02 -3.20
C VAL A 67 5.16 10.00 -2.97
N ARG A 68 3.91 10.44 -2.94
CA ARG A 68 2.74 9.62 -2.68
C ARG A 68 2.60 8.43 -3.64
N PRO A 69 2.79 8.58 -4.97
CA PRO A 69 2.66 7.46 -5.89
C PRO A 69 3.67 6.35 -5.59
N GLN A 70 4.90 6.70 -5.16
CA GLN A 70 5.90 5.69 -4.82
C GLN A 70 5.49 4.84 -3.60
N LEU A 71 4.77 5.43 -2.63
CA LEU A 71 4.35 4.76 -1.40
C LEU A 71 3.05 3.95 -1.55
N GLU A 72 2.25 4.24 -2.57
CA GLU A 72 0.90 3.68 -2.76
C GLU A 72 0.75 2.83 -4.04
N PHE A 73 1.70 2.92 -4.98
CA PHE A 73 1.63 2.17 -6.24
C PHE A 73 1.54 0.67 -5.98
N ALA A 74 0.58 0.00 -6.63
CA ALA A 74 0.37 -1.45 -6.57
C ALA A 74 0.28 -2.03 -5.15
N ILE A 75 -0.23 -1.27 -4.17
CA ILE A 75 -0.16 -1.64 -2.75
C ILE A 75 -0.79 -3.00 -2.43
N GLN A 76 -1.79 -3.41 -3.19
CA GLN A 76 -2.44 -4.71 -3.08
C GLN A 76 -1.42 -5.84 -3.18
N ALA A 77 -0.43 -5.71 -4.07
CA ALA A 77 0.56 -6.74 -4.29
C ALA A 77 1.67 -6.82 -3.22
N TRP A 78 1.95 -5.74 -2.46
CA TRP A 78 3.14 -5.71 -1.58
C TRP A 78 2.97 -5.05 -0.21
N ARG A 79 1.79 -4.56 0.17
CA ARG A 79 1.59 -3.87 1.46
C ARG A 79 2.25 -4.65 2.60
N PRO A 80 3.17 -4.03 3.36
CA PRO A 80 3.86 -4.72 4.43
C PRO A 80 2.93 -4.98 5.61
N TRP A 81 3.27 -6.01 6.38
CA TRP A 81 2.60 -6.38 7.62
C TRP A 81 3.50 -6.26 8.85
N THR A 82 4.81 -6.14 8.66
CA THR A 82 5.73 -5.98 9.79
C THR A 82 5.76 -4.52 10.25
N ALA A 83 5.80 -4.30 11.56
CA ALA A 83 5.93 -2.96 12.12
C ALA A 83 7.21 -2.25 11.63
N LYS A 84 8.29 -3.01 11.40
CA LYS A 84 9.55 -2.50 10.86
C LYS A 84 9.36 -1.87 9.48
N ASP A 85 8.75 -2.61 8.55
CA ASP A 85 8.58 -2.14 7.18
C ASP A 85 7.55 -1.00 7.10
N LEU A 86 6.46 -1.09 7.86
CA LEU A 86 5.50 0.01 8.01
C LEU A 86 6.18 1.29 8.52
N ASN A 87 7.03 1.19 9.54
CA ASN A 87 7.76 2.33 10.08
C ASN A 87 8.76 2.93 9.09
N ILE A 88 9.42 2.11 8.27
CA ILE A 88 10.34 2.58 7.22
C ILE A 88 9.59 3.45 6.21
N LEU A 89 8.40 3.03 5.78
CA LEU A 89 7.58 3.80 4.84
C LEU A 89 6.96 5.04 5.50
N GLU A 90 6.41 4.91 6.71
CA GLU A 90 5.81 6.03 7.45
C GLU A 90 6.85 7.13 7.73
N LYS A 91 8.12 6.76 7.92
CA LYS A 91 9.23 7.70 8.09
C LYS A 91 9.37 8.66 6.90
N VAL A 92 9.03 8.23 5.69
CA VAL A 92 9.02 9.10 4.50
C VAL A 92 7.99 10.21 4.68
N GLN A 93 6.74 9.87 5.02
CA GLN A 93 5.69 10.87 5.27
C GLN A 93 6.04 11.79 6.44
N ARG A 94 6.54 11.22 7.55
CA ARG A 94 6.98 12.00 8.72
C ARG A 94 8.06 13.02 8.38
N ARG A 95 8.98 12.69 7.47
CA ARG A 95 10.03 13.60 7.00
C ARG A 95 9.49 14.62 5.99
N ALA A 96 8.62 14.19 5.08
CA ALA A 96 7.99 15.08 4.10
C ALA A 96 7.23 16.22 4.77
N THR A 97 6.34 15.89 5.70
CA THR A 97 5.55 16.85 6.50
C THR A 97 6.39 17.79 7.36
N LYS A 98 7.69 17.52 7.52
CA LYS A 98 8.65 18.33 8.31
C LYS A 98 9.34 19.39 7.45
N LEU A 99 9.23 19.28 6.13
CA LEU A 99 9.77 20.25 5.18
C LEU A 99 8.89 21.49 5.05
N VAL A 100 7.61 21.38 5.43
CA VAL A 100 6.66 22.48 5.37
C VAL A 100 7.00 23.51 6.44
N THR A 101 7.05 24.77 6.03
CA THR A 101 7.33 25.92 6.92
C THR A 101 6.36 25.91 8.10
N GLY A 102 6.89 26.09 9.32
CA GLY A 102 6.08 26.09 10.55
C GLY A 102 5.69 24.69 11.09
N GLN A 103 5.79 23.63 10.28
CA GLN A 103 5.41 22.28 10.71
C GLN A 103 6.54 21.53 11.44
N GLY A 104 7.81 21.96 11.34
CA GLY A 104 8.97 21.15 11.75
C GLY A 104 9.03 20.71 13.22
N SER A 105 8.56 21.56 14.14
CA SER A 105 8.57 21.32 15.60
C SER A 105 7.31 20.63 16.12
N LEU A 106 6.25 20.55 15.31
CA LEU A 106 4.95 20.05 15.75
C LEU A 106 4.95 18.51 15.88
N PRO A 107 4.13 17.96 16.81
CA PRO A 107 3.88 16.52 16.88
C PRO A 107 3.36 15.96 15.55
N TYR A 108 3.62 14.68 15.27
CA TYR A 108 3.28 14.10 13.98
C TYR A 108 1.79 14.17 13.65
N GLU A 109 0.93 13.82 14.60
CA GLU A 109 -0.52 13.83 14.41
C GLU A 109 -1.05 15.24 14.12
N THR A 110 -0.50 16.27 14.77
CA THR A 110 -0.85 17.68 14.49
C THR A 110 -0.47 18.07 13.07
N ARG A 111 0.70 17.64 12.58
CA ARG A 111 1.13 17.92 11.20
C ARG A 111 0.24 17.23 10.18
N LEU A 112 -0.26 16.03 10.49
CA LEU A 112 -1.22 15.33 9.64
C LEU A 112 -2.55 16.08 9.55
N ALA A 113 -3.07 16.56 10.68
CA ALA A 113 -4.29 17.37 10.70
C ALA A 113 -4.13 18.68 9.92
N ASN A 114 -3.05 19.43 10.15
CA ASN A 114 -2.80 20.70 9.47
C ASN A 114 -2.66 20.55 7.95
N LEU A 115 -2.05 19.46 7.49
CA LEU A 115 -1.76 19.21 6.08
C LEU A 115 -2.84 18.39 5.37
N ASP A 116 -3.97 18.10 6.03
CA ASP A 116 -5.05 17.24 5.52
C ASP A 116 -4.52 15.89 4.99
N LEU A 117 -3.71 15.22 5.81
CA LEU A 117 -3.08 13.94 5.48
C LEU A 117 -3.51 12.85 6.44
N PHE A 118 -3.91 11.70 5.88
CA PHE A 118 -4.04 10.48 6.66
C PHE A 118 -2.69 9.75 6.84
N PRO A 119 -2.52 8.98 7.93
CA PRO A 119 -1.40 8.04 8.06
C PRO A 119 -1.27 7.13 6.83
N LEU A 120 -0.05 6.73 6.46
CA LEU A 120 0.15 5.92 5.26
C LEU A 120 -0.57 4.58 5.38
N SER A 121 -0.54 3.96 6.57
CA SER A 121 -1.24 2.70 6.85
C SER A 121 -2.74 2.76 6.51
N TYR A 122 -3.40 3.87 6.86
CA TYR A 122 -4.81 4.10 6.54
C TYR A 122 -5.02 4.25 5.04
N ARG A 123 -4.19 5.05 4.36
CA ARG A 123 -4.31 5.26 2.91
C ARG A 123 -4.10 3.96 2.12
N GLN A 124 -3.15 3.13 2.55
CA GLN A 124 -2.90 1.82 1.96
C GLN A 124 -4.06 0.84 2.18
N LEU A 125 -4.64 0.82 3.39
CA LEU A 125 -5.84 0.05 3.69
C LEU A 125 -7.03 0.50 2.82
N ARG A 126 -7.24 1.81 2.68
CA ARG A 126 -8.27 2.37 1.81
C ARG A 126 -8.07 1.93 0.35
N GLY A 127 -6.82 1.85 -0.12
CA GLY A 127 -6.48 1.29 -1.43
C GLY A 127 -6.88 -0.19 -1.58
N ASP A 128 -6.61 -1.02 -0.56
CA ASP A 128 -7.05 -2.42 -0.54
C ASP A 128 -8.60 -2.51 -0.64
N LEU A 129 -9.32 -1.71 0.15
CA LEU A 129 -10.79 -1.70 0.15
C LEU A 129 -11.38 -1.25 -1.20
N ILE A 130 -10.87 -0.17 -1.79
CA ILE A 130 -11.32 0.33 -3.09
C ILE A 130 -11.12 -0.73 -4.17
N GLN A 131 -9.98 -1.42 -4.18
CA GLN A 131 -9.72 -2.46 -5.17
C GLN A 131 -10.64 -3.66 -4.97
N THR A 132 -10.90 -4.04 -3.73
CA THR A 132 -11.82 -5.13 -3.39
C THR A 132 -13.23 -4.79 -3.88
N PHE A 133 -13.73 -3.58 -3.60
CA PHE A 133 -15.02 -3.11 -4.08
C PHE A 133 -15.11 -3.13 -5.62
N ARG A 134 -14.08 -2.60 -6.31
CA ARG A 134 -14.02 -2.60 -7.78
C ARG A 134 -14.11 -3.99 -8.38
N MET A 135 -13.41 -4.97 -7.79
CA MET A 135 -13.52 -6.37 -8.19
C MET A 135 -14.95 -6.86 -7.99
N MET A 136 -15.49 -6.73 -6.77
CA MET A 136 -16.81 -7.27 -6.42
C MET A 136 -17.96 -6.67 -7.24
N CYS A 137 -17.86 -5.39 -7.62
CA CYS A 137 -18.88 -4.69 -8.40
C CYS A 137 -18.60 -4.71 -9.92
N GLY A 138 -17.53 -5.37 -10.39
CA GLY A 138 -17.18 -5.42 -11.81
C GLY A 138 -16.75 -4.07 -12.42
N GLN A 139 -16.32 -3.11 -11.60
CA GLN A 139 -15.96 -1.77 -12.06
C GLN A 139 -14.50 -1.70 -12.51
N GLY A 140 -14.29 -1.70 -13.84
CA GLY A 140 -12.99 -1.37 -14.44
C GLY A 140 -11.85 -2.34 -14.06
N CYS A 141 -12.18 -3.59 -13.76
CA CYS A 141 -11.21 -4.60 -13.36
C CYS A 141 -11.31 -5.81 -14.30
N CYS A 142 -10.21 -6.17 -14.96
CA CYS A 142 -10.12 -7.39 -15.77
C CYS A 142 -9.97 -8.67 -14.91
N LEU A 143 -10.03 -8.55 -13.59
CA LEU A 143 -9.87 -9.66 -12.64
C LEU A 143 -11.24 -10.19 -12.26
N THR A 144 -11.42 -11.50 -12.37
CA THR A 144 -12.61 -12.22 -11.93
C THR A 144 -12.64 -12.29 -10.41
N PRO A 145 -13.73 -11.84 -9.75
CA PRO A 145 -13.81 -11.85 -8.28
C PRO A 145 -13.58 -13.23 -7.68
N GLY A 146 -14.05 -14.29 -8.36
CA GLY A 146 -13.93 -15.68 -7.90
C GLY A 146 -12.51 -16.19 -7.73
N ASP A 147 -11.53 -15.57 -8.40
CA ASP A 147 -10.11 -15.96 -8.30
C ASP A 147 -9.50 -15.52 -6.96
N PHE A 148 -10.05 -14.46 -6.37
CA PHE A 148 -9.52 -13.82 -5.16
C PHE A 148 -10.44 -13.99 -3.95
N PHE A 149 -11.75 -13.92 -4.18
CA PHE A 149 -12.75 -13.75 -3.14
C PHE A 149 -13.94 -14.68 -3.35
N GLN A 150 -14.52 -15.07 -2.22
CA GLN A 150 -15.78 -15.80 -2.19
C GLN A 150 -16.77 -15.01 -1.34
N LEU A 151 -17.97 -14.78 -1.84
CA LEU A 151 -19.05 -14.17 -1.04
C LEU A 151 -19.39 -15.04 0.17
N ALA A 152 -19.66 -14.41 1.30
CA ALA A 152 -20.15 -15.10 2.48
C ALA A 152 -21.55 -15.65 2.21
N LYS A 153 -21.77 -16.94 2.47
CA LYS A 153 -23.09 -17.59 2.31
C LYS A 153 -24.04 -17.31 3.49
N THR A 154 -23.65 -16.44 4.43
CA THR A 154 -24.38 -16.25 5.68
C THR A 154 -25.67 -15.48 5.45
N THR A 155 -26.78 -16.02 5.96
CA THR A 155 -28.12 -15.41 5.96
C THR A 155 -28.31 -14.33 7.05
N ASN A 156 -27.22 -13.84 7.65
CA ASN A 156 -27.29 -12.84 8.71
C ASN A 156 -27.78 -11.50 8.15
N LEU A 157 -28.92 -11.02 8.64
CA LEU A 157 -29.58 -9.77 8.24
C LEU A 157 -28.82 -8.48 8.66
N ARG A 158 -27.60 -8.60 9.20
CA ARG A 158 -26.81 -7.47 9.71
C ARG A 158 -25.51 -7.30 8.92
N GLY A 159 -25.30 -6.08 8.40
CA GLY A 159 -24.14 -5.69 7.58
C GLY A 159 -24.46 -5.62 6.08
N HIS A 160 -23.56 -5.00 5.32
CA HIS A 160 -23.72 -4.77 3.88
C HIS A 160 -23.70 -6.09 3.06
N PRO A 161 -24.27 -6.11 1.83
CA PRO A 161 -24.43 -7.34 1.03
C PRO A 161 -23.12 -7.89 0.42
N LEU A 162 -22.04 -7.11 0.43
CA LEU A 162 -20.76 -7.48 -0.17
C LEU A 162 -19.81 -8.22 0.80
N LYS A 163 -20.36 -8.85 1.85
CA LYS A 163 -19.54 -9.59 2.82
C LYS A 163 -18.83 -10.77 2.16
N LEU A 164 -17.56 -10.93 2.53
CA LEU A 164 -16.67 -11.95 1.99
C LEU A 164 -16.40 -13.04 3.01
N ARG A 165 -16.19 -14.26 2.53
CA ARG A 165 -15.87 -15.42 3.35
C ARG A 165 -14.47 -15.25 3.94
N VAL A 166 -14.39 -15.17 5.27
CA VAL A 166 -13.12 -15.21 6.00
C VAL A 166 -12.51 -16.60 5.86
N THR A 167 -11.23 -16.64 5.48
CA THR A 167 -10.49 -17.88 5.29
C THR A 167 -9.14 -17.80 5.99
N GLY A 168 -8.81 -18.81 6.79
CA GLY A 168 -7.54 -18.86 7.52
C GLY A 168 -6.32 -19.05 6.61
N ALA A 169 -5.14 -18.78 7.17
CA ALA A 169 -3.84 -19.09 6.61
C ALA A 169 -2.84 -19.34 7.74
N ARG A 170 -1.95 -20.32 7.58
CA ARG A 170 -0.92 -20.65 8.59
C ARG A 170 0.35 -19.81 8.45
N LEU A 171 0.73 -19.49 7.22
CA LEU A 171 1.91 -18.70 6.90
C LEU A 171 1.56 -17.22 6.86
N ASP A 172 2.40 -16.37 7.46
CA ASP A 172 2.22 -14.91 7.42
C ASP A 172 2.16 -14.38 5.99
N THR A 173 3.02 -14.89 5.10
CA THR A 173 3.03 -14.51 3.68
C THR A 173 1.68 -14.72 3.01
N LEU A 174 0.93 -15.76 3.40
CA LEU A 174 -0.42 -16.03 2.91
C LEU A 174 -1.47 -15.21 3.65
N LYS A 175 -1.36 -15.10 4.98
CA LYS A 175 -2.29 -14.35 5.83
C LYS A 175 -2.38 -12.88 5.44
N PHE A 176 -1.26 -12.28 5.04
CA PHE A 176 -1.17 -10.87 4.68
C PHE A 176 -1.27 -10.61 3.18
N LEU A 177 -1.62 -11.61 2.37
CA LEU A 177 -2.03 -11.38 0.98
C LEU A 177 -3.25 -10.46 0.93
N PHE A 178 -3.34 -9.69 -0.15
CA PHE A 178 -4.47 -8.81 -0.43
C PHE A 178 -5.83 -9.49 -0.25
N SER A 179 -6.00 -10.67 -0.85
CA SER A 179 -7.25 -11.44 -0.81
C SER A 179 -7.66 -11.92 0.59
N LYS A 180 -6.76 -11.85 1.57
CA LYS A 180 -7.02 -12.23 2.96
C LYS A 180 -7.16 -10.99 3.84
N ARG A 181 -6.18 -10.09 3.81
CA ARG A 181 -6.15 -8.92 4.71
C ARG A 181 -7.26 -7.90 4.44
N ALA A 182 -7.77 -7.84 3.20
CA ALA A 182 -8.84 -6.92 2.83
C ALA A 182 -10.22 -7.41 3.34
N VAL A 183 -10.40 -8.72 3.53
CA VAL A 183 -11.69 -9.34 3.87
C VAL A 183 -12.20 -8.84 5.22
N ASP A 184 -11.37 -8.88 6.25
CA ASP A 184 -11.79 -8.48 7.60
C ASP A 184 -12.17 -6.99 7.64
N ALA A 185 -11.38 -6.15 6.97
CA ALA A 185 -11.63 -4.72 6.89
C ALA A 185 -12.90 -4.39 6.09
N LEU A 186 -13.16 -5.11 4.99
CA LEU A 186 -14.39 -4.93 4.22
C LEU A 186 -15.61 -5.36 5.05
N ASN A 187 -15.55 -6.53 5.69
CA ASN A 187 -16.67 -7.07 6.47
C ASN A 187 -17.04 -6.23 7.70
N ALA A 188 -16.10 -5.40 8.18
CA ALA A 188 -16.30 -4.47 9.28
C ALA A 188 -16.96 -3.15 8.85
N LEU A 189 -17.18 -2.92 7.55
CA LEU A 189 -17.85 -1.74 7.05
C LEU A 189 -19.33 -1.70 7.48
N PRO A 190 -19.89 -0.49 7.67
CA PRO A 190 -21.28 -0.32 8.07
C PRO A 190 -22.26 -0.70 6.93
N LEU A 191 -23.56 -0.68 7.23
CA LEU A 191 -24.62 -1.10 6.33
C LEU A 191 -24.84 -0.16 5.13
N ASP A 192 -24.49 1.10 5.30
CA ASP A 192 -24.73 2.23 4.38
C ASP A 192 -23.61 2.44 3.34
N VAL A 193 -22.75 1.45 3.15
CA VAL A 193 -21.67 1.45 2.14
C VAL A 193 -22.17 1.12 0.74
#